data_AF-A0A519K4I9-F1
#
_entry.id   AF-A0A519K4I9-F1
#
_cell.length_a   1.000
_cell.length_b   1.000
_cell.length_c   1.000
_cell.angle_alpha   90.00
_cell.angle_beta   90.00
_cell.angle_gamma   90.00
#
_symmetry.space_group_name_H-M   'P 1'
#
loop_
_entity.id
_entity.type
_entity.pdbx_description
1 polymer ?
#
loop_
_entity_poly.entity_id
_entity_poly.type
_entity_poly.pdbx_seq_one_letter_code
_entity_poly.pdbx_strand_id
1 'polypeptide(L)'
;MKKFLGLIVFAALLSGCDDGEIQVKALNFSDATAQNCGNIIYKLNGTEALFFQIPYETSFLNDATPVGTPITIPIDGTANHRIFYRAYNGPVAAANICETVQPGTPQITEEWNATSGNIDITSTAVTVANTTPGFEGGEKIIRYRHSIVFRNVTYQNGQIETFYDFGTYDTTPSALPFNFDDQIDKCDSSNTIYNYNGSEAITLNIDPALILSQITPAGSPRIGAISDTENSVSYRTFAGQILASYFCTTPAPTTPAISQQWDAIDGTIEVTTTTNGTGFLHEIHLKNVHLKKGNSSFLLATDYLLGNLITN
;
A
#
# COMPACT_ATOMS: atom_id res chain seq x y z
N MET A 1 -48.24 62.94 17.38
CA MET A 1 -47.39 61.94 18.09
C MET A 1 -47.66 60.49 17.66
N LYS A 2 -48.88 60.09 17.26
CA LYS A 2 -49.17 58.70 16.80
C LYS A 2 -48.37 58.22 15.56
N LYS A 3 -47.95 59.13 14.67
CA LYS A 3 -47.15 58.81 13.47
C LYS A 3 -45.67 58.51 13.76
N PHE A 4 -45.14 59.02 14.88
CA PHE A 4 -43.75 58.78 15.29
C PHE A 4 -43.57 57.42 15.98
N LEU A 5 -44.60 56.93 16.66
CA LEU A 5 -44.57 55.62 17.33
C LEU A 5 -44.44 54.47 16.30
N GLY A 6 -45.10 54.60 15.14
CA GLY A 6 -44.98 53.62 14.06
C GLY A 6 -43.59 53.54 13.45
N LEU A 7 -42.89 54.67 13.34
CA LEU A 7 -41.50 54.73 12.84
C LEU A 7 -40.50 54.09 13.81
N ILE A 8 -40.73 54.22 15.12
CA ILE A 8 -39.90 53.59 16.16
C ILE A 8 -40.12 52.07 16.18
N VAL A 9 -41.36 51.60 16.01
CA VAL A 9 -41.67 50.16 15.90
C VAL A 9 -41.11 49.57 14.60
N PHE A 10 -41.13 50.31 13.49
CA PHE A 10 -40.56 49.86 12.21
C PHE A 10 -39.02 49.81 12.26
N ALA A 11 -38.37 50.74 12.97
CA ALA A 11 -36.92 50.73 13.18
C ALA A 11 -36.46 49.56 14.08
N ALA A 12 -37.26 49.19 15.09
CA ALA A 12 -36.96 48.03 15.95
C ALA A 12 -37.12 46.67 15.24
N LEU A 13 -37.91 46.60 14.17
CA LEU A 13 -38.04 45.41 13.33
C LEU A 13 -36.87 45.26 12.32
N LEU A 14 -36.12 46.33 12.05
CA LEU A 14 -34.97 46.33 11.13
C LEU A 14 -33.63 46.04 11.84
N SER A 15 -33.58 46.06 13.17
CA SER A 15 -32.39 45.76 13.99
C SER A 15 -32.20 44.27 14.32
N GLY A 16 -32.94 43.38 13.67
CA GLY A 16 -32.95 41.94 13.95
C GLY A 16 -32.05 41.06 13.07
N CYS A 17 -31.20 41.63 12.21
CA CYS A 17 -30.09 40.85 11.63
C CYS A 17 -28.94 40.80 12.64
N ASP A 18 -29.13 39.98 13.66
CA ASP A 18 -28.01 39.37 14.38
C ASP A 18 -27.38 38.37 13.39
N ASP A 19 -26.49 38.86 12.52
CA ASP A 19 -25.59 38.00 11.75
C ASP A 19 -24.69 37.35 12.80
N GLY A 20 -25.20 36.25 13.37
CA GLY A 20 -24.55 35.47 14.39
C GLY A 20 -23.11 35.28 13.98
N GLU A 21 -22.22 35.89 14.76
CA GLU A 21 -20.82 36.04 14.41
C GLU A 21 -20.25 34.66 14.09
N ILE A 22 -20.03 34.38 12.80
CA ILE A 22 -19.47 33.11 12.34
C ILE A 22 -18.02 33.09 12.81
N GLN A 23 -17.80 32.50 13.99
CA GLN A 23 -16.49 32.29 14.56
C GLN A 23 -15.79 31.21 13.71
N VAL A 24 -14.98 31.65 12.74
CA VAL A 24 -14.14 30.77 11.94
C VAL A 24 -13.02 30.25 12.84
N LYS A 25 -13.08 28.97 13.22
CA LYS A 25 -12.06 28.32 14.04
C LYS A 25 -11.08 27.57 13.15
N ALA A 26 -9.80 27.90 13.26
CA ALA A 26 -8.76 27.18 12.54
C ALA A 26 -8.47 25.82 13.20
N LEU A 27 -8.56 24.74 12.43
CA LEU A 27 -8.15 23.40 12.87
C LEU A 27 -6.63 23.30 12.87
N ASN A 28 -5.99 23.04 14.02
CA ASN A 28 -4.54 22.84 14.08
C ASN A 28 -4.18 21.48 14.69
N PHE A 29 -3.74 20.56 13.83
CA PHE A 29 -3.27 19.22 14.19
C PHE A 29 -1.94 18.90 13.48
N SER A 30 -1.14 19.92 13.14
CA SER A 30 0.14 19.74 12.42
C SER A 30 1.13 18.88 13.20
N ASP A 31 1.14 19.02 14.53
CA ASP A 31 2.08 18.33 15.41
C ASP A 31 1.56 16.95 15.88
N ALA A 32 0.31 16.62 15.55
CA ALA A 32 -0.29 15.34 15.91
C ALA A 32 0.02 14.28 14.84
N THR A 33 0.28 13.05 15.28
CA THR A 33 0.48 11.90 14.39
C THR A 33 -0.84 11.22 14.10
N ALA A 34 -1.08 10.84 12.84
CA ALA A 34 -2.27 10.06 12.48
C ALA A 34 -2.21 8.66 13.09
N GLN A 35 -3.33 8.20 13.63
CA GLN A 35 -3.49 6.88 14.25
C GLN A 35 -4.71 6.17 13.65
N ASN A 36 -4.78 4.85 13.80
CA ASN A 36 -5.85 4.03 13.26
C ASN A 36 -6.55 3.21 14.35
N CYS A 37 -7.85 3.01 14.17
CA CYS A 37 -8.60 1.96 14.86
C CYS A 37 -9.69 1.38 13.95
N GLY A 38 -9.28 0.61 12.95
CA GLY A 38 -10.16 0.01 11.95
C GLY A 38 -10.51 1.00 10.84
N ASN A 39 -11.79 1.32 10.65
CA ASN A 39 -12.24 2.26 9.63
C ASN A 39 -12.03 3.74 10.01
N ILE A 40 -11.52 4.03 11.22
CA ILE A 40 -11.31 5.39 11.70
C ILE A 40 -9.82 5.72 11.70
N ILE A 41 -9.49 6.85 11.07
CA ILE A 41 -8.18 7.49 11.17
C ILE A 41 -8.35 8.79 11.95
N TYR A 42 -7.49 9.03 12.93
CA TYR A 42 -7.65 10.15 13.86
C TYR A 42 -6.33 10.81 14.24
N LYS A 43 -6.44 12.08 14.64
CA LYS A 43 -5.42 12.88 15.30
C LYS A 43 -6.00 13.48 16.57
N LEU A 44 -5.23 13.46 17.65
CA LEU A 44 -5.59 14.05 18.93
C LEU A 44 -4.65 15.22 19.22
N ASN A 45 -5.18 16.33 19.70
CA ASN A 45 -4.43 17.49 20.15
C ASN A 45 -4.99 18.00 21.47
N GLY A 46 -4.42 17.54 22.59
CA GLY A 46 -4.85 17.93 23.94
C GLY A 46 -6.31 17.55 24.22
N THR A 47 -7.22 18.51 24.08
CA THR A 47 -8.67 18.38 24.31
C THR A 47 -9.48 18.30 23.02
N GLU A 48 -8.83 18.20 21.86
CA GLU A 48 -9.46 18.22 20.55
C GLU A 48 -9.11 16.95 19.76
N ALA A 49 -10.04 16.50 18.92
CA ALA A 49 -9.86 15.38 18.02
C ALA A 49 -10.35 15.74 16.60
N LEU A 50 -9.57 15.38 15.59
CA LEU A 50 -9.95 15.41 14.19
C LEU A 50 -9.83 14.00 13.64
N PHE A 51 -10.90 13.46 13.08
CA PHE A 51 -10.92 12.10 12.61
C PHE A 51 -11.88 11.92 11.44
N PHE A 52 -11.67 10.87 10.68
CA PHE A 52 -12.54 10.50 9.58
C PHE A 52 -12.75 9.01 9.56
N GLN A 53 -13.90 8.61 9.03
CA GLN A 53 -14.30 7.22 8.87
C GLN A 53 -14.42 6.92 7.39
N ILE A 54 -13.62 5.95 6.91
CA ILE A 54 -13.62 5.40 5.55
C ILE A 54 -13.38 3.89 5.55
N PRO A 55 -13.81 3.13 4.53
CA PRO A 55 -13.52 1.71 4.45
C PRO A 55 -12.01 1.48 4.37
N TYR A 56 -11.42 0.90 5.42
CA TYR A 56 -9.96 0.81 5.56
C TYR A 56 -9.33 -0.02 4.43
N GLU A 57 -9.85 -1.23 4.22
CA GLU A 57 -9.31 -2.24 3.30
C GLU A 57 -9.27 -1.79 1.84
N THR A 58 -10.10 -0.84 1.43
CA THR A 58 -10.11 -0.32 0.06
C THR A 58 -9.42 1.04 -0.09
N SER A 59 -9.19 1.74 1.02
CA SER A 59 -8.64 3.11 1.00
C SER A 59 -7.15 3.16 1.30
N PHE A 60 -6.65 2.21 2.10
CA PHE A 60 -5.24 2.11 2.51
C PHE A 60 -4.61 0.82 1.98
N LEU A 61 -4.70 0.64 0.66
CA LEU A 61 -4.10 -0.51 -0.04
C LEU A 61 -2.58 -0.47 0.06
N ASN A 62 -1.97 -1.64 0.24
CA ASN A 62 -0.52 -1.86 0.08
C ASN A 62 -0.13 -1.85 -1.41
N ASP A 63 -0.42 -0.73 -2.07
CA ASP A 63 0.01 -0.39 -3.41
C ASP A 63 0.12 1.14 -3.54
N ALA A 64 1.05 1.61 -4.36
CA ALA A 64 1.14 3.02 -4.70
C ALA A 64 -0.06 3.45 -5.55
N THR A 65 -0.47 4.70 -5.43
CA THR A 65 -1.40 5.31 -6.39
C THR A 65 -0.64 5.73 -7.65
N PRO A 66 -1.24 5.70 -8.85
CA PRO A 66 -0.62 6.29 -10.04
C PRO A 66 -0.28 7.77 -9.81
N VAL A 67 0.80 8.23 -10.44
CA VAL A 67 1.25 9.63 -10.29
C VAL A 67 0.14 10.60 -10.69
N GLY A 68 -0.23 11.49 -9.78
CA GLY A 68 -1.26 12.52 -10.00
C GLY A 68 -2.71 12.01 -9.87
N THR A 69 -2.91 10.74 -9.54
CA THR A 69 -4.25 10.11 -9.44
C THR A 69 -4.48 9.56 -8.04
N PRO A 70 -4.85 10.40 -7.05
CA PRO A 70 -5.19 9.92 -5.72
C PRO A 70 -6.46 9.06 -5.73
N ILE A 71 -6.66 8.29 -4.66
CA ILE A 71 -7.97 7.73 -4.33
C ILE A 71 -8.80 8.89 -3.75
N THR A 72 -9.86 9.28 -4.44
CA THR A 72 -10.78 10.34 -4.00
C THR A 72 -12.05 9.71 -3.42
N ILE A 73 -12.35 10.04 -2.17
CA ILE A 73 -13.52 9.55 -1.43
C ILE A 73 -14.44 10.74 -1.14
N PRO A 74 -15.66 10.77 -1.71
CA PRO A 74 -16.60 11.84 -1.43
C PRO A 74 -17.15 11.72 -0.01
N ILE A 75 -17.29 12.86 0.66
CA ILE A 75 -18.04 12.96 1.91
C ILE A 75 -19.51 13.10 1.54
N ASP A 76 -20.25 12.03 1.77
CA ASP A 76 -21.68 11.90 1.44
C ASP A 76 -22.56 11.70 2.69
N GLY A 77 -21.96 11.72 3.88
CA GLY A 77 -22.67 11.52 5.15
C GLY A 77 -23.14 10.09 5.40
N THR A 78 -22.79 9.13 4.54
CA THR A 78 -23.01 7.70 4.81
C THR A 78 -22.21 7.24 6.03
N ALA A 79 -22.57 6.09 6.61
CA ALA A 79 -21.90 5.58 7.80
C ALA A 79 -20.38 5.40 7.63
N ASN A 80 -19.88 5.30 6.40
CA ASN A 80 -18.48 5.06 6.09
C ASN A 80 -17.80 6.19 5.32
N HIS A 81 -18.37 7.37 5.11
CA HIS A 81 -17.64 8.50 4.51
C HIS A 81 -17.92 9.79 5.29
N ARG A 82 -17.20 9.95 6.41
CA ARG A 82 -17.46 11.04 7.36
C ARG A 82 -16.16 11.67 7.84
N ILE A 83 -16.18 12.97 8.06
CA ILE A 83 -15.12 13.71 8.78
C ILE A 83 -15.76 14.40 9.98
N PHE A 84 -15.04 14.35 11.10
CA PHE A 84 -15.49 14.87 12.37
C PHE A 84 -14.39 15.70 13.02
N TYR A 85 -14.80 16.83 13.57
CA TYR A 85 -14.04 17.53 14.59
C TYR A 85 -14.79 17.45 15.92
N ARG A 86 -14.09 17.21 17.01
CA ARG A 86 -14.65 17.23 18.38
C ARG A 86 -13.74 17.98 19.34
N ALA A 87 -14.36 18.79 20.20
CA ALA A 87 -13.72 19.35 21.39
C ALA A 87 -14.31 18.70 22.65
N TYR A 88 -13.48 18.57 23.68
CA TYR A 88 -13.83 17.93 24.94
C TYR A 88 -13.52 18.85 26.13
N ASN A 89 -14.22 18.64 27.25
CA ASN A 89 -13.97 19.36 28.50
C ASN A 89 -12.74 18.87 29.29
N GLY A 90 -11.89 18.05 28.65
CA GLY A 90 -10.69 17.47 29.22
C GLY A 90 -9.88 16.73 28.16
N PRO A 91 -8.69 16.21 28.52
CA PRO A 91 -7.80 15.55 27.58
C PRO A 91 -8.47 14.34 26.89
N VAL A 92 -8.38 14.30 25.56
CA VAL A 92 -8.95 13.22 24.75
C VAL A 92 -7.93 12.10 24.55
N ALA A 93 -8.40 10.85 24.55
CA ALA A 93 -7.60 9.66 24.30
C ALA A 93 -8.20 8.79 23.18
N ALA A 94 -7.44 7.81 22.70
CA ALA A 94 -7.88 6.87 21.66
C ALA A 94 -9.24 6.21 21.99
N ALA A 95 -9.46 5.86 23.26
CA ALA A 95 -10.72 5.23 23.70
C ALA A 95 -11.96 6.11 23.48
N ASN A 96 -11.81 7.44 23.46
CA ASN A 96 -12.90 8.37 23.17
C ASN A 96 -13.32 8.35 21.69
N ILE A 97 -12.49 7.80 20.81
CA ILE A 97 -12.73 7.73 19.36
C ILE A 97 -13.02 6.28 18.93
N CYS A 98 -12.23 5.33 19.42
CA CYS A 98 -12.11 4.00 18.85
C CYS A 98 -13.01 2.93 19.49
N GLU A 99 -13.47 3.14 20.72
CA GLU A 99 -14.26 2.13 21.42
C GLU A 99 -15.71 2.12 20.93
N THR A 100 -16.29 0.92 20.83
CA THR A 100 -17.73 0.77 20.54
C THR A 100 -18.58 1.37 21.66
N VAL A 101 -18.07 1.32 22.89
CA VAL A 101 -18.64 1.99 24.07
C VAL A 101 -17.64 3.04 24.55
N GLN A 102 -17.78 4.26 24.04
CA GLN A 102 -16.92 5.38 24.40
C GLN A 102 -17.10 5.75 25.89
N PRO A 103 -16.01 6.08 26.61
CA PRO A 103 -16.11 6.46 28.01
C PRO A 103 -16.89 7.77 28.17
N GLY A 104 -17.68 7.87 29.25
CA GLY A 104 -18.44 9.09 29.57
C GLY A 104 -17.58 10.26 30.04
N THR A 105 -16.25 10.20 29.96
CA THR A 105 -15.36 11.33 30.27
C THR A 105 -14.09 11.23 29.42
N PRO A 106 -13.53 12.37 28.96
CA PRO A 106 -14.12 13.71 29.01
C PRO A 106 -15.41 13.82 28.15
N GLN A 107 -16.23 14.81 28.45
CA GLN A 107 -17.49 15.08 27.75
C GLN A 107 -17.25 15.94 26.51
N ILE A 108 -17.98 15.67 25.43
CA ILE A 108 -17.94 16.46 24.20
C ILE A 108 -18.58 17.83 24.48
N THR A 109 -17.84 18.91 24.21
CA THR A 109 -18.32 20.29 24.31
C THR A 109 -18.67 20.88 22.95
N GLU A 110 -18.10 20.35 21.88
CA GLU A 110 -18.31 20.80 20.51
C GLU A 110 -18.14 19.62 19.55
N GLU A 111 -19.00 19.53 18.53
CA GLU A 111 -18.89 18.54 17.44
C GLU A 111 -19.24 19.18 16.10
N TRP A 112 -18.36 19.00 15.11
CA TRP A 112 -18.65 19.33 13.73
C TRP A 112 -18.67 18.06 12.89
N ASN A 113 -19.74 17.91 12.12
CA ASN A 113 -19.91 16.85 11.14
C ASN A 113 -19.76 17.44 9.73
N ALA A 114 -18.84 16.91 8.94
CA ALA A 114 -18.74 17.27 7.53
C ALA A 114 -19.97 16.76 6.76
N THR A 115 -20.55 17.61 5.92
CA THR A 115 -21.74 17.34 5.10
C THR A 115 -21.42 17.18 3.62
N SER A 116 -20.28 17.71 3.17
CA SER A 116 -19.77 17.56 1.80
C SER A 116 -18.26 17.72 1.74
N GLY A 117 -17.65 17.39 0.60
CA GLY A 117 -16.22 17.53 0.33
C GLY A 117 -15.61 16.21 -0.13
N ASN A 118 -14.28 16.16 -0.19
CA ASN A 118 -13.55 14.95 -0.57
C ASN A 118 -12.36 14.70 0.37
N ILE A 119 -12.03 13.43 0.56
CA ILE A 119 -10.74 12.96 1.08
C ILE A 119 -9.94 12.43 -0.10
N ASP A 120 -8.80 13.03 -0.38
CA ASP A 120 -7.83 12.51 -1.33
C ASP A 120 -6.71 11.76 -0.59
N ILE A 121 -6.44 10.53 -1.03
CA ILE A 121 -5.38 9.68 -0.49
C ILE A 121 -4.39 9.38 -1.60
N THR A 122 -3.14 9.80 -1.41
CA THR A 122 -2.01 9.46 -2.31
C THR A 122 -1.09 8.48 -1.60
N SER A 123 -0.92 7.29 -2.17
CA SER A 123 -0.11 6.22 -1.58
C SER A 123 1.24 6.11 -2.29
N THR A 124 2.32 5.97 -1.53
CA THR A 124 3.67 5.78 -2.05
C THR A 124 4.37 4.62 -1.34
N ALA A 125 5.02 3.73 -2.10
CA ALA A 125 5.90 2.73 -1.52
C ALA A 125 7.18 3.41 -1.03
N VAL A 126 7.56 3.17 0.22
CA VAL A 126 8.83 3.66 0.76
C VAL A 126 9.82 2.51 0.79
N THR A 127 10.89 2.64 0.01
CA THR A 127 11.98 1.67 -0.08
C THR A 127 13.19 2.11 0.74
N VAL A 128 14.00 1.12 1.15
CA VAL A 128 15.37 1.31 1.65
C VAL A 128 16.27 0.25 1.03
N ALA A 129 17.58 0.46 1.03
CA ALA A 129 18.53 -0.55 0.61
C ALA A 129 18.33 -1.87 1.37
N ASN A 130 18.36 -2.98 0.66
CA ASN A 130 18.35 -4.31 1.25
C ASN A 130 19.79 -4.72 1.56
N THR A 131 20.07 -4.96 2.83
CA THR A 131 21.41 -5.36 3.33
C THR A 131 21.42 -6.80 3.81
N THR A 132 20.35 -7.55 3.55
CA THR A 132 20.26 -8.98 3.88
C THR A 132 21.16 -9.76 2.91
N PRO A 133 21.95 -10.74 3.39
CA PRO A 133 22.75 -11.59 2.52
C PRO A 133 21.93 -12.21 1.38
N GLY A 134 22.43 -12.11 0.15
CA GLY A 134 21.75 -12.58 -1.07
C GLY A 134 20.85 -11.54 -1.75
N PHE A 135 20.70 -10.35 -1.15
CA PHE A 135 19.91 -9.23 -1.70
C PHE A 135 20.71 -7.93 -1.84
N GLU A 136 22.04 -8.03 -1.81
CA GLU A 136 22.92 -6.88 -1.86
C GLU A 136 22.66 -6.00 -3.09
N GLY A 137 22.72 -4.68 -2.86
CA GLY A 137 22.43 -3.68 -3.88
C GLY A 137 20.95 -3.58 -4.28
N GLY A 138 20.09 -4.45 -3.75
CA GLY A 138 18.64 -4.38 -3.90
C GLY A 138 17.97 -3.42 -2.93
N GLU A 139 16.64 -3.47 -2.93
CA GLU A 139 15.75 -2.65 -2.15
C GLU A 139 14.72 -3.51 -1.42
N LYS A 140 14.15 -2.96 -0.35
CA LYS A 140 12.98 -3.51 0.32
C LYS A 140 11.97 -2.42 0.60
N ILE A 141 10.71 -2.69 0.31
CA ILE A 141 9.60 -1.82 0.74
C ILE A 141 9.41 -2.03 2.24
N ILE A 142 9.50 -0.95 3.02
CA ILE A 142 9.36 -1.01 4.48
C ILE A 142 8.02 -0.50 4.99
N ARG A 143 7.30 0.28 4.18
CA ARG A 143 5.96 0.80 4.44
C ARG A 143 5.34 1.38 3.18
N TYR A 144 4.01 1.47 3.20
CA TYR A 144 3.27 2.35 2.29
C TYR A 144 2.88 3.61 3.05
N ARG A 145 3.25 4.76 2.49
CA ARG A 145 2.94 6.07 3.05
C ARG A 145 1.75 6.68 2.33
N HIS A 146 0.69 6.95 3.07
CA HIS A 146 -0.56 7.52 2.59
C HIS A 146 -0.62 8.99 3.00
N SER A 147 -0.48 9.90 2.04
CA SER A 147 -0.74 11.33 2.23
C SER A 147 -2.24 11.58 2.13
N ILE A 148 -2.83 12.17 3.15
CA ILE A 148 -4.28 12.39 3.27
C ILE A 148 -4.56 13.89 3.23
N VAL A 149 -5.41 14.31 2.30
CA VAL A 149 -5.80 15.72 2.13
C VAL A 149 -7.32 15.83 2.06
N PHE A 150 -7.89 16.75 2.82
CA PHE A 150 -9.30 17.11 2.67
C PHE A 150 -9.45 18.28 1.70
N ARG A 151 -10.43 18.21 0.81
CA ARG A 151 -10.73 19.25 -0.18
C ARG A 151 -12.18 19.65 -0.15
N ASN A 152 -12.42 20.96 -0.15
CA ASN A 152 -13.74 21.57 -0.21
C ASN A 152 -14.72 20.96 0.82
N VAL A 153 -14.24 20.74 2.04
CA VAL A 153 -15.05 20.19 3.11
C VAL A 153 -15.95 21.27 3.67
N THR A 154 -17.25 20.99 3.74
CA THR A 154 -18.22 21.85 4.42
C THR A 154 -18.73 21.12 5.65
N TYR A 155 -18.78 21.80 6.78
CA TYR A 155 -19.31 21.29 8.05
C TYR A 155 -20.74 21.77 8.30
N GLN A 156 -21.47 21.03 9.14
CA GLN A 156 -22.86 21.32 9.51
C GLN A 156 -23.07 22.72 10.12
N ASN A 157 -22.03 23.30 10.72
CA ASN A 157 -22.05 24.64 11.32
C ASN A 157 -21.76 25.76 10.30
N GLY A 158 -21.61 25.43 9.01
CA GLY A 158 -21.30 26.38 7.94
C GLY A 158 -19.80 26.63 7.72
N GLN A 159 -18.92 26.02 8.52
CA GLN A 159 -17.48 26.12 8.29
C GLN A 159 -17.07 25.42 6.99
N ILE A 160 -16.17 26.06 6.22
CA ILE A 160 -15.66 25.55 4.96
C ILE A 160 -14.14 25.46 5.02
N GLU A 161 -13.61 24.26 4.78
CA GLU A 161 -12.19 23.98 4.62
C GLU A 161 -11.92 23.65 3.14
N THR A 162 -11.44 24.64 2.38
CA THR A 162 -11.15 24.44 0.95
C THR A 162 -9.99 23.46 0.73
N PHE A 163 -9.01 23.49 1.63
CA PHE A 163 -7.86 22.59 1.64
C PHE A 163 -7.40 22.39 3.08
N TYR A 164 -7.27 21.13 3.49
CA TYR A 164 -6.69 20.78 4.78
C TYR A 164 -5.74 19.59 4.61
N ASP A 165 -4.46 19.79 4.93
CA ASP A 165 -3.49 18.70 4.95
C ASP A 165 -3.64 17.94 6.27
N PHE A 166 -4.25 16.75 6.21
CA PHE A 166 -4.38 15.89 7.38
C PHE A 166 -3.03 15.26 7.73
N GLY A 167 -2.08 15.19 6.80
CA GLY A 167 -0.76 14.59 6.98
C GLY A 167 -0.70 13.14 6.49
N THR A 168 0.23 12.37 7.05
CA THR A 168 0.53 11.01 6.57
C THR A 168 0.11 9.93 7.55
N TYR A 169 -0.35 8.80 7.02
CA TYR A 169 -0.53 7.54 7.73
C TYR A 169 0.28 6.45 7.03
N ASP A 170 1.03 5.64 7.78
CA ASP A 170 1.90 4.61 7.23
C ASP A 170 1.27 3.22 7.51
N THR A 171 1.23 2.35 6.49
CA THR A 171 0.83 0.94 6.61
C THR A 171 2.01 0.00 6.40
N THR A 172 1.94 -1.19 6.99
CA THR A 172 2.99 -2.21 6.92
C THR A 172 2.80 -3.05 5.66
N PRO A 173 3.85 -3.28 4.85
CA PRO A 173 3.74 -4.08 3.64
C PRO A 173 3.62 -5.57 4.01
N SER A 174 3.03 -6.35 3.10
CA SER A 174 3.09 -7.82 3.21
C SER A 174 4.54 -8.30 3.13
N ALA A 175 4.91 -9.26 3.97
CA ALA A 175 6.25 -9.84 3.96
C ALA A 175 6.56 -10.56 2.65
N LEU A 176 7.80 -10.41 2.15
CA LEU A 176 8.34 -11.13 1.01
C LEU A 176 9.60 -11.86 1.48
N PRO A 177 9.50 -13.11 1.96
CA PRO A 177 10.62 -13.76 2.63
C PRO A 177 11.72 -14.25 1.69
N PHE A 178 11.37 -14.77 0.50
CA PHE A 178 12.30 -15.37 -0.46
C PHE A 178 13.14 -16.51 0.15
N ASN A 179 12.52 -17.34 1.01
CA ASN A 179 13.21 -18.43 1.69
C ASN A 179 13.21 -19.70 0.83
N PHE A 180 14.02 -19.68 -0.22
CA PHE A 180 14.23 -20.82 -1.12
C PHE A 180 15.53 -21.54 -0.78
N ASP A 181 15.62 -22.82 -1.15
CA ASP A 181 16.90 -23.51 -1.17
C ASP A 181 17.66 -23.19 -2.46
N ASP A 182 18.88 -23.72 -2.60
CA ASP A 182 19.68 -23.51 -3.80
C ASP A 182 19.34 -24.51 -4.92
N GLN A 183 18.33 -25.38 -4.76
CA GLN A 183 17.97 -26.39 -5.76
C GLN A 183 16.70 -25.97 -6.50
N ILE A 184 16.82 -25.80 -7.82
CA ILE A 184 15.67 -25.47 -8.67
C ILE A 184 15.26 -26.68 -9.51
N ASP A 185 13.95 -26.83 -9.67
CA ASP A 185 13.35 -27.85 -10.51
C ASP A 185 12.91 -27.24 -11.85
N LYS A 186 12.83 -28.06 -12.88
CA LYS A 186 12.30 -27.69 -14.19
C LYS A 186 11.15 -28.62 -14.56
N CYS A 187 10.09 -28.05 -15.11
CA CYS A 187 9.01 -28.82 -15.70
C CYS A 187 9.49 -29.57 -16.95
N ASP A 188 9.18 -30.87 -17.04
CA ASP A 188 9.48 -31.67 -18.23
C ASP A 188 8.64 -31.23 -19.45
N SER A 189 7.43 -30.74 -19.19
CA SER A 189 6.45 -30.34 -20.21
C SER A 189 6.61 -28.91 -20.73
N SER A 190 7.50 -28.11 -20.13
CA SER A 190 7.69 -26.69 -20.48
C SER A 190 9.12 -26.22 -20.19
N ASN A 191 9.40 -24.93 -20.41
CA ASN A 191 10.65 -24.30 -19.99
C ASN A 191 10.52 -23.57 -18.65
N THR A 192 9.52 -23.94 -17.85
CA THR A 192 9.31 -23.37 -16.53
C THR A 192 10.28 -24.02 -15.54
N ILE A 193 11.15 -23.19 -14.99
CA ILE A 193 11.96 -23.46 -13.79
C ILE A 193 11.21 -22.90 -12.58
N TYR A 194 11.29 -23.57 -11.44
CA TYR A 194 10.69 -23.10 -10.21
C TYR A 194 11.52 -23.46 -8.97
N ASN A 195 11.42 -22.61 -7.96
CA ASN A 195 11.72 -22.94 -6.57
C ASN A 195 10.49 -22.60 -5.73
N TYR A 196 10.26 -23.36 -4.66
CA TYR A 196 9.16 -23.12 -3.76
C TYR A 196 9.46 -23.63 -2.36
N ASN A 197 8.79 -23.01 -1.39
CA ASN A 197 8.58 -23.63 -0.09
C ASN A 197 7.07 -23.76 0.16
N GLY A 198 6.67 -24.24 1.33
CA GLY A 198 5.26 -24.48 1.63
C GLY A 198 4.32 -23.27 1.40
N SER A 199 4.79 -22.02 1.34
CA SER A 199 3.94 -20.82 1.26
C SER A 199 4.32 -19.79 0.20
N GLU A 200 5.44 -19.95 -0.50
CA GLU A 200 5.91 -19.05 -1.54
C GLU A 200 6.60 -19.81 -2.67
N ALA A 201 6.62 -19.20 -3.86
CA ALA A 201 7.29 -19.76 -5.03
C ALA A 201 7.88 -18.65 -5.89
N ILE A 202 9.01 -18.94 -6.52
CA ILE A 202 9.57 -18.16 -7.62
C ILE A 202 9.60 -19.04 -8.86
N THR A 203 9.06 -18.53 -9.97
CA THR A 203 9.00 -19.24 -11.25
C THR A 203 9.70 -18.42 -12.31
N LEU A 204 10.45 -19.09 -13.18
CA LEU A 204 11.12 -18.53 -14.34
C LEU A 204 10.73 -19.33 -15.59
N ASN A 205 10.13 -18.68 -16.59
CA ASN A 205 9.95 -19.29 -17.91
C ASN A 205 11.13 -18.92 -18.81
N ILE A 206 12.14 -19.77 -18.87
CA ILE A 206 13.44 -19.46 -19.47
C ILE A 206 13.48 -19.77 -20.98
N ASP A 207 14.25 -19.00 -21.75
CA ASP A 207 14.69 -19.41 -23.09
C ASP A 207 15.57 -20.67 -22.97
N PRO A 208 15.21 -21.79 -23.62
CA PRO A 208 16.00 -23.02 -23.57
C PRO A 208 17.44 -22.85 -24.11
N ALA A 209 17.71 -21.83 -24.93
CA ALA A 209 19.07 -21.53 -25.39
C ALA A 209 20.02 -21.10 -24.25
N LEU A 210 19.51 -20.71 -23.09
CA LEU A 210 20.31 -20.34 -21.92
C LEU A 210 20.77 -21.57 -21.10
N ILE A 211 20.09 -22.71 -21.23
CA ILE A 211 20.35 -23.95 -20.47
C ILE A 211 20.83 -25.09 -21.37
N LEU A 212 21.63 -24.77 -22.39
CA LEU A 212 22.25 -25.79 -23.25
C LEU A 212 23.21 -26.68 -22.46
N SER A 213 23.19 -27.98 -22.76
CA SER A 213 24.10 -29.04 -22.27
C SER A 213 25.53 -28.87 -22.81
N GLN A 214 26.13 -27.72 -22.52
CA GLN A 214 27.45 -27.33 -22.94
C GLN A 214 28.05 -26.39 -21.89
N ILE A 215 29.30 -26.64 -21.49
CA ILE A 215 30.00 -25.78 -20.55
C ILE A 215 30.14 -24.35 -21.09
N THR A 216 29.96 -23.37 -20.21
CA THR A 216 30.28 -21.97 -20.52
C THR A 216 31.75 -21.71 -20.27
N PRO A 217 32.47 -20.96 -21.13
CA PRO A 217 33.82 -20.51 -20.82
C PRO A 217 33.87 -19.69 -19.52
N ALA A 218 35.00 -19.72 -18.82
CA ALA A 218 35.18 -18.98 -17.58
C ALA A 218 34.92 -17.47 -17.78
N GLY A 219 34.06 -16.89 -16.96
CA GLY A 219 33.67 -15.47 -17.04
C GLY A 219 32.80 -15.12 -18.26
N SER A 220 32.22 -16.09 -18.94
CA SER A 220 31.35 -15.89 -20.10
C SER A 220 30.04 -16.68 -19.95
N PRO A 221 29.17 -16.32 -18.99
CA PRO A 221 27.86 -16.95 -18.84
C PRO A 221 26.98 -16.68 -20.05
N ARG A 222 25.93 -17.49 -20.24
CA ARG A 222 24.86 -17.15 -21.18
C ARG A 222 23.97 -16.09 -20.56
N ILE A 223 23.60 -15.08 -21.34
CA ILE A 223 22.84 -13.92 -20.87
C ILE A 223 21.53 -13.83 -21.65
N GLY A 224 20.42 -13.65 -20.94
CA GLY A 224 19.11 -13.35 -21.52
C GLY A 224 18.46 -12.16 -20.85
N ALA A 225 17.81 -11.30 -21.62
CA ALA A 225 17.02 -10.20 -21.05
C ALA A 225 15.71 -10.72 -20.46
N ILE A 226 15.29 -10.17 -19.33
CA ILE A 226 13.99 -10.45 -18.73
C ILE A 226 12.97 -9.43 -19.25
N SER A 227 11.80 -9.92 -19.63
CA SER A 227 10.63 -9.10 -19.96
C SER A 227 9.34 -9.82 -19.56
N ASP A 228 8.20 -9.22 -19.91
CA ASP A 228 6.87 -9.80 -19.70
C ASP A 228 6.59 -11.02 -20.61
N THR A 229 7.31 -11.16 -21.72
CA THR A 229 7.07 -12.16 -22.77
C THR A 229 8.23 -13.12 -22.97
N GLU A 230 9.42 -12.76 -22.52
CA GLU A 230 10.65 -13.54 -22.65
C GLU A 230 11.35 -13.64 -21.30
N ASN A 231 11.83 -14.84 -20.95
CA ASN A 231 12.57 -15.06 -19.69
C ASN A 231 11.80 -14.57 -18.45
N SER A 232 10.47 -14.74 -18.45
CA SER A 232 9.60 -14.08 -17.47
C SER A 232 9.74 -14.69 -16.08
N VAL A 233 9.93 -13.84 -15.07
CA VAL A 233 10.08 -14.21 -13.67
C VAL A 233 8.87 -13.74 -12.87
N SER A 234 8.35 -14.59 -12.00
CA SER A 234 7.24 -14.27 -11.11
C SER A 234 7.49 -14.84 -9.72
N TYR A 235 7.35 -14.00 -8.69
CA TYR A 235 7.39 -14.38 -7.29
C TYR A 235 5.97 -14.32 -6.71
N ARG A 236 5.56 -15.38 -6.00
CA ARG A 236 4.20 -15.53 -5.46
C ARG A 236 4.21 -16.00 -4.02
N THR A 237 3.25 -15.51 -3.24
CA THR A 237 2.88 -16.08 -1.94
C THR A 237 1.47 -16.65 -2.00
N PHE A 238 1.19 -17.65 -1.17
CA PHE A 238 -0.05 -18.43 -1.22
C PHE A 238 -0.81 -18.40 0.11
N ALA A 239 -2.14 -18.46 0.03
CA ALA A 239 -3.03 -18.47 1.17
C ALA A 239 -3.03 -19.81 1.94
N GLY A 240 -2.29 -20.80 1.45
CA GLY A 240 -2.21 -22.14 2.01
C GLY A 240 -0.99 -22.88 1.49
N GLN A 241 -0.86 -24.14 1.91
CA GLN A 241 0.32 -24.94 1.59
C GLN A 241 0.37 -25.34 0.10
N ILE A 242 1.51 -25.14 -0.55
CA ILE A 242 1.81 -25.67 -1.90
C ILE A 242 2.77 -26.86 -1.85
N LEU A 243 2.68 -27.71 -2.88
CA LEU A 243 3.55 -28.88 -3.12
C LEU A 243 4.10 -28.79 -4.56
N ALA A 244 5.09 -29.61 -4.90
CA ALA A 244 5.65 -29.67 -6.27
C ALA A 244 4.57 -29.87 -7.35
N SER A 245 3.49 -30.60 -7.04
CA SER A 245 2.36 -30.81 -7.95
C SER A 245 1.56 -29.54 -8.27
N TYR A 246 1.86 -28.42 -7.61
CA TYR A 246 1.29 -27.12 -7.95
C TYR A 246 1.87 -26.56 -9.27
N PHE A 247 3.06 -27.02 -9.63
CA PHE A 247 3.77 -26.60 -10.83
C PHE A 247 3.57 -27.62 -11.95
N CYS A 248 3.92 -27.22 -13.18
CA CYS A 248 3.94 -28.09 -14.36
C CYS A 248 2.58 -28.69 -14.78
N THR A 249 1.46 -28.14 -14.31
CA THR A 249 0.12 -28.54 -14.75
C THR A 249 -0.51 -27.51 -15.67
N THR A 250 -1.26 -27.99 -16.67
CA THR A 250 -2.04 -27.14 -17.58
C THR A 250 -3.50 -27.59 -17.57
N PRO A 251 -4.45 -26.78 -17.04
CA PRO A 251 -4.26 -25.45 -16.46
C PRO A 251 -3.52 -25.47 -15.10
N ALA A 252 -2.97 -24.32 -14.71
CA ALA A 252 -2.39 -24.14 -13.39
C ALA A 252 -3.46 -24.32 -12.29
N PRO A 253 -3.13 -24.88 -11.12
CA PRO A 253 -4.10 -25.07 -10.06
C PRO A 253 -4.56 -23.72 -9.50
N THR A 254 -5.80 -23.67 -9.02
CA THR A 254 -6.37 -22.48 -8.36
C THR A 254 -6.38 -22.58 -6.84
N THR A 255 -5.93 -23.72 -6.29
CA THR A 255 -5.90 -23.99 -4.84
C THR A 255 -4.53 -24.55 -4.44
N PRO A 256 -3.87 -23.96 -3.41
CA PRO A 256 -4.29 -22.75 -2.68
C PRO A 256 -4.29 -21.49 -3.55
N ALA A 257 -5.09 -20.49 -3.17
CA ALA A 257 -5.16 -19.22 -3.87
C ALA A 257 -3.85 -18.42 -3.70
N ILE A 258 -3.47 -17.68 -4.73
CA ILE A 258 -2.35 -16.72 -4.67
C ILE A 258 -2.77 -15.54 -3.78
N SER A 259 -2.01 -15.28 -2.72
CA SER A 259 -2.20 -14.11 -1.85
C SER A 259 -1.58 -12.86 -2.45
N GLN A 260 -0.41 -13.00 -3.07
CA GLN A 260 0.31 -11.90 -3.68
C GLN A 260 1.21 -12.41 -4.81
N GLN A 261 1.33 -11.63 -5.87
CA GLN A 261 2.21 -11.88 -7.01
C GLN A 261 3.01 -10.63 -7.33
N TRP A 262 4.29 -10.81 -7.63
CA TRP A 262 5.19 -9.81 -8.18
C TRP A 262 5.84 -10.35 -9.43
N ASP A 263 5.77 -9.59 -10.51
CA ASP A 263 6.32 -9.99 -11.80
C ASP A 263 7.53 -9.12 -12.14
N ALA A 264 8.57 -9.75 -12.66
CA ALA A 264 9.74 -9.02 -13.14
C ALA A 264 9.37 -8.20 -14.38
N ILE A 265 9.80 -6.95 -14.41
CA ILE A 265 9.56 -6.03 -15.53
C ILE A 265 10.82 -5.77 -16.37
N ASP A 266 11.99 -6.04 -15.81
CA ASP A 266 13.29 -5.88 -16.45
C ASP A 266 14.36 -6.72 -15.73
N GLY A 267 15.60 -6.56 -16.18
CA GLY A 267 16.78 -7.24 -15.66
C GLY A 267 17.33 -8.27 -16.63
N THR A 268 18.23 -9.11 -16.15
CA THR A 268 18.95 -10.09 -16.96
C THR A 268 19.12 -11.40 -16.21
N ILE A 269 19.05 -12.51 -16.93
CA ILE A 269 19.44 -13.83 -16.44
C ILE A 269 20.88 -14.06 -16.85
N GLU A 270 21.71 -14.54 -15.92
CA GLU A 270 23.02 -15.12 -16.22
C GLU A 270 23.01 -16.61 -15.88
N VAL A 271 23.43 -17.44 -16.83
CA VAL A 271 23.55 -18.89 -16.63
C VAL A 271 25.00 -19.32 -16.84
N THR A 272 25.60 -19.85 -15.78
CA THR A 272 26.91 -20.53 -15.84
C THR A 272 26.67 -22.02 -15.90
N THR A 273 27.29 -22.72 -16.85
CA THR A 273 27.14 -24.18 -17.01
C THR A 273 28.48 -24.89 -16.79
N THR A 274 28.48 -25.86 -15.87
CA THR A 274 29.63 -26.72 -15.58
C THR A 274 29.26 -28.20 -15.74
N THR A 275 30.26 -29.09 -15.78
CA THR A 275 30.01 -30.54 -15.79
C THR A 275 29.64 -31.04 -14.40
N ASN A 276 28.65 -31.92 -14.31
CA ASN A 276 28.24 -32.58 -13.07
C ASN A 276 28.03 -34.08 -13.31
N GLY A 277 29.06 -34.88 -13.07
CA GLY A 277 29.05 -36.31 -13.40
C GLY A 277 28.84 -36.54 -14.90
N THR A 278 27.75 -37.22 -15.26
CA THR A 278 27.35 -37.44 -16.67
C THR A 278 26.50 -36.32 -17.24
N GLY A 279 26.02 -35.40 -16.40
CA GLY A 279 25.15 -34.29 -16.79
C GLY A 279 25.82 -32.92 -16.66
N PHE A 280 24.99 -31.88 -16.60
CA PHE A 280 25.37 -30.48 -16.49
C PHE A 280 24.73 -29.83 -15.27
N LEU A 281 25.48 -28.94 -14.63
CA LEU A 281 24.99 -28.06 -13.58
C LEU A 281 24.88 -26.65 -14.16
N HIS A 282 23.69 -26.07 -14.08
CA HIS A 282 23.40 -24.70 -14.47
C HIS A 282 23.16 -23.86 -13.21
N GLU A 283 24.07 -22.95 -12.91
CA GLU A 283 23.91 -21.95 -11.86
C GLU A 283 23.24 -20.72 -12.48
N ILE A 284 22.05 -20.35 -11.98
CA ILE A 284 21.20 -19.32 -12.58
C ILE A 284 21.11 -18.12 -11.65
N HIS A 285 21.52 -16.97 -12.16
CA HIS A 285 21.48 -15.68 -11.46
C HIS A 285 20.49 -14.73 -12.12
N LEU A 286 19.77 -13.97 -11.30
CA LEU A 286 18.93 -12.84 -11.69
C LEU A 286 19.69 -11.54 -11.37
N LYS A 287 20.07 -10.80 -12.39
CA LYS A 287 20.83 -9.55 -12.28
C LYS A 287 19.92 -8.36 -12.45
N ASN A 288 19.96 -7.45 -11.49
CA ASN A 288 19.26 -6.15 -11.51
C ASN A 288 17.77 -6.25 -11.88
N VAL A 289 17.07 -7.23 -11.31
CA VAL A 289 15.66 -7.48 -11.61
C VAL A 289 14.75 -6.58 -10.77
N HIS A 290 13.91 -5.76 -11.40
CA HIS A 290 12.83 -5.08 -10.70
C HIS A 290 11.57 -5.94 -10.67
N LEU A 291 11.07 -6.21 -9.47
CA LEU A 291 9.81 -6.88 -9.25
C LEU A 291 8.70 -5.84 -9.07
N LYS A 292 7.58 -6.03 -9.78
CA LYS A 292 6.43 -5.11 -9.77
C LYS A 292 5.14 -5.80 -9.34
N LYS A 293 4.37 -5.13 -8.49
CA LYS A 293 2.98 -5.46 -8.15
C LYS A 293 2.16 -4.18 -8.17
N GLY A 294 1.13 -4.13 -9.01
CA GLY A 294 0.32 -2.92 -9.17
C GLY A 294 1.19 -1.75 -9.62
N ASN A 295 1.18 -0.65 -8.86
CA ASN A 295 2.03 0.53 -9.12
C ASN A 295 3.31 0.55 -8.25
N SER A 296 3.55 -0.50 -7.47
CA SER A 296 4.73 -0.64 -6.63
C SER A 296 5.80 -1.47 -7.33
N SER A 297 7.06 -1.05 -7.22
CA SER A 297 8.21 -1.83 -7.67
C SER A 297 9.39 -1.65 -6.73
N PHE A 298 10.29 -2.63 -6.71
CA PHE A 298 11.58 -2.55 -6.02
C PHE A 298 12.62 -3.39 -6.76
N LEU A 299 13.89 -3.02 -6.63
CA LEU A 299 15.01 -3.81 -7.14
C LEU A 299 15.25 -5.03 -6.23
N LEU A 300 15.22 -6.25 -6.75
CA LEU A 300 15.41 -7.48 -5.97
C LEU A 300 16.82 -7.53 -5.35
N ALA A 301 17.83 -7.44 -6.21
CA ALA A 301 19.26 -7.42 -5.87
C ALA A 301 20.05 -6.96 -7.10
N THR A 302 21.31 -6.55 -6.94
CA THR A 302 22.22 -6.44 -8.09
C THR A 302 22.53 -7.82 -8.68
N ASP A 303 22.55 -8.83 -7.82
CA ASP A 303 22.83 -10.22 -8.16
C ASP A 303 22.10 -11.14 -7.17
N TYR A 304 21.08 -11.86 -7.65
CA TYR A 304 20.30 -12.81 -6.87
C TYR A 304 20.49 -14.22 -7.43
N LEU A 305 20.97 -15.16 -6.62
CA LEU A 305 21.03 -16.57 -6.99
C LEU A 305 19.60 -17.15 -7.01
N LEU A 306 19.11 -17.53 -8.19
CA LEU A 306 17.84 -18.25 -8.29
C LEU A 306 17.99 -19.71 -7.83
N GLY A 307 19.13 -20.31 -8.14
CA GLY A 307 19.48 -21.66 -7.73
C GLY A 307 20.26 -22.43 -8.80
N ASN A 308 20.43 -23.71 -8.53
CA ASN A 308 21.16 -24.69 -9.32
C ASN A 308 20.22 -25.71 -9.97
N LEU A 309 20.24 -25.77 -11.30
CA LEU A 309 19.49 -26.77 -12.09
C LEU A 309 20.46 -27.85 -12.59
N ILE A 310 20.10 -29.12 -12.40
CA ILE A 310 20.83 -30.25 -12.97
C ILE A 310 20.08 -30.77 -14.19
N THR A 311 20.78 -30.94 -15.31
CA THR A 311 20.26 -31.62 -16.52
C THR A 311 21.17 -32.79 -16.89
N ASN A 312 20.61 -33.81 -17.56
CA ASN A 312 21.34 -35.00 -18.01
C ASN A 312 21.48 -35.04 -19.53
#